data_AF-A0A5C4WA95-F1
#
_entry.id   AF-A0A5C4WA95-F1
#
_cell.length_a   1.000
_cell.length_b   1.000
_cell.length_c   1.000
_cell.angle_alpha   90.00
_cell.angle_beta   90.00
_cell.angle_gamma   90.00
#
_symmetry.space_group_name_H-M   'P 1'
#
loop_
_entity.id
_entity.type
_entity.pdbx_description
1 polymer ?
#
loop_
_entity_poly.entity_id
_entity_poly.type
_entity_poly.pdbx_seq_one_letter_code
_entity_poly.pdbx_strand_id
1 'polypeptide(L)' 'MTRTHHRIKTHTGWEVRHPFPGIVIWRDPHGAHYLIDPTGTRRITPTPAGDTPTRMETYATTLALNYLAA' A
#
# COMPACT_ATOMS: atom_id res chain seq x y z
N MET A 1 9.86 -9.04 -20.28
CA MET A 1 10.34 -8.19 -19.17
C MET A 1 11.17 -7.05 -19.76
N THR A 2 10.68 -5.80 -19.74
CA THR A 2 11.42 -4.66 -20.34
C THR A 2 12.33 -3.98 -19.32
N ARG A 3 13.35 -3.25 -19.80
CA ARG A 3 14.33 -2.55 -18.94
C ARG A 3 13.67 -1.57 -17.97
N THR A 4 12.54 -0.97 -18.37
CA THR A 4 11.71 -0.07 -17.55
C THR A 4 11.10 -0.79 -16.37
N HIS A 5 10.48 -1.97 -16.59
CA HIS A 5 9.90 -2.77 -15.52
C HIS A 5 10.97 -3.19 -14.49
N HIS A 6 12.16 -3.55 -14.96
CA HIS A 6 13.27 -3.89 -14.08
C HIS A 6 13.72 -2.70 -13.24
N ARG A 7 13.91 -1.52 -13.85
CA ARG A 7 14.31 -0.31 -13.14
C ARG A 7 13.29 0.13 -12.09
N ILE A 8 12.00 -0.01 -12.37
CA ILE A 8 10.94 0.34 -11.43
C ILE A 8 11.05 -0.52 -10.16
N LYS A 9 11.21 -1.84 -10.32
CA LYS A 9 11.39 -2.75 -9.18
C LYS A 9 12.66 -2.46 -8.38
N THR A 10 13.78 -2.14 -9.05
CA THR A 10 15.08 -2.03 -8.39
C THR A 10 15.35 -0.66 -7.77
N HIS A 11 14.94 0.43 -8.43
CA HIS A 11 15.38 1.78 -8.06
C HIS A 11 14.26 2.68 -7.55
N THR A 12 13.00 2.29 -7.69
CA THR A 12 11.89 3.17 -7.36
C THR A 12 11.07 2.71 -6.18
N GLY A 13 11.48 1.67 -5.44
CA GLY A 13 10.82 1.23 -4.20
C GLY A 13 9.51 0.48 -4.40
N TRP A 14 9.27 -0.02 -5.62
CA TRP A 14 8.09 -0.84 -5.91
C TRP A 14 8.31 -2.27 -5.46
N GLU A 15 7.37 -2.79 -4.68
CA GLU A 15 7.38 -4.18 -4.24
C GLU A 15 6.41 -5.00 -5.08
N VAL A 16 6.77 -6.24 -5.36
CA VAL A 16 5.91 -7.18 -6.09
C VAL A 16 5.80 -8.49 -5.30
N ARG A 17 4.57 -9.00 -5.18
CA ARG A 17 4.26 -10.26 -4.49
C ARG A 17 3.39 -11.14 -5.39
N HIS A 18 3.67 -12.44 -5.36
CA HIS A 18 2.95 -13.46 -6.11
C HIS A 18 2.33 -14.47 -5.13
N PRO A 19 1.18 -14.15 -4.53
CA PRO A 19 0.57 -15.01 -3.52
C PRO A 19 0.03 -16.32 -4.10
N PHE A 20 -0.48 -16.30 -5.33
CA PHE A 20 -1.03 -17.45 -6.04
C PHE A 20 -0.70 -17.38 -7.53
N PRO A 21 -0.73 -18.51 -8.26
CA PRO A 21 -0.62 -18.51 -9.71
C PRO A 21 -1.70 -17.64 -10.35
N GLY A 22 -1.31 -16.79 -11.29
CA GLY A 22 -2.23 -15.87 -11.98
C GLY A 22 -2.60 -14.60 -11.19
N ILE A 23 -2.11 -14.44 -9.96
CA ILE A 23 -2.32 -13.24 -9.14
C ILE A 23 -0.98 -12.56 -8.88
N VAL A 24 -0.91 -11.27 -9.18
CA VAL A 24 0.25 -10.44 -8.87
C VAL A 24 -0.19 -9.18 -8.12
N ILE A 25 0.45 -8.91 -7.00
CA ILE A 25 0.22 -7.70 -6.22
C ILE A 25 1.45 -6.82 -6.37
N TRP A 26 1.24 -5.60 -6.84
CA TRP A 26 2.25 -4.55 -6.79
C TRP A 26 1.91 -3.57 -5.68
N ARG A 27 2.92 -3.14 -4.95
CA ARG A 27 2.81 -2.06 -3.97
C ARG A 27 3.70 -0.92 -4.44
N ASP A 28 3.11 0.25 -4.56
CA ASP A 28 3.86 1.46 -4.84
C ASP A 28 4.60 1.94 -3.57
N PRO A 29 5.60 2.82 -3.72
CA PRO A 29 6.34 3.38 -2.58
C PRO A 29 5.46 4.18 -1.61
N HIS A 30 4.27 4.59 -2.05
CA HIS A 30 3.31 5.39 -1.30
C HIS A 30 2.25 4.53 -0.58
N GLY A 31 2.35 3.19 -0.67
CA GLY A 31 1.48 2.24 0.00
C GLY A 31 0.21 1.86 -0.77
N ALA A 32 0.00 2.32 -2.00
CA ALA A 32 -1.09 1.85 -2.83
C ALA A 32 -0.78 0.47 -3.42
N HIS A 33 -1.76 -0.41 -3.35
CA HIS A 33 -1.67 -1.78 -3.85
C HIS A 33 -2.48 -1.91 -5.13
N TYR A 34 -1.88 -2.58 -6.11
CA TYR A 34 -2.46 -2.90 -7.40
C TYR A 34 -2.52 -4.41 -7.54
N LEU A 35 -3.72 -4.94 -7.77
CA LEU A 35 -3.96 -6.33 -8.08
C LEU A 35 -3.95 -6.49 -9.60
N ILE A 36 -3.16 -7.43 -10.08
CA ILE A 36 -3.16 -7.88 -11.46
C ILE A 36 -3.65 -9.33 -11.43
N ASP A 37 -4.73 -9.57 -12.14
CA ASP A 37 -5.34 -10.88 -12.35
C ASP A 37 -5.74 -11.03 -13.84
N PRO A 38 -6.24 -12.18 -14.29
CA PRO A 38 -6.61 -12.38 -15.70
C PRO A 38 -7.70 -11.42 -16.22
N THR A 39 -8.47 -10.79 -15.32
CA THR A 39 -9.51 -9.82 -15.67
C THR A 39 -8.96 -8.40 -15.86
N GLY A 40 -7.72 -8.15 -15.42
CA GLY A 40 -7.01 -6.90 -15.66
C GLY A 40 -6.24 -6.40 -14.43
N THR A 41 -5.93 -5.10 -14.45
CA THR A 41 -5.22 -4.42 -13.35
C THR A 41 -6.18 -3.49 -12.63
N ARG A 42 -6.33 -3.67 -11.31
CA ARG A 42 -7.15 -2.80 -10.47
C ARG A 42 -6.42 -2.36 -9.20
N ARG A 43 -6.62 -1.11 -8.79
CA ARG A 43 -6.14 -0.61 -7.49
C ARG A 43 -7.03 -1.16 -6.38
N ILE A 44 -6.44 -1.79 -5.37
CA ILE A 44 -7.17 -2.41 -4.24
C ILE A 44 -7.00 -1.63 -2.93
N THR A 45 -6.05 -0.71 -2.85
CA THR A 45 -5.98 0.24 -1.73
C THR A 45 -7.02 1.34 -1.95
N PRO A 46 -7.91 1.59 -0.97
CA PRO A 46 -8.80 2.73 -1.04
C PRO A 46 -7.96 4.00 -1.18
N THR A 47 -8.28 4.84 -2.16
CA THR A 47 -7.83 6.24 -2.10
C THR A 47 -8.36 6.79 -0.78
N PRO A 48 -7.54 7.42 0.07
CA PRO A 48 -8.04 8.13 1.22
C PRO A 48 -8.85 9.31 0.69
N ALA A 49 -10.14 9.08 0.44
CA ALA A 49 -11.09 10.16 0.24
C ALA A 49 -11.33 10.76 1.61
N GLY A 50 -10.51 11.75 1.98
CA GLY A 50 -10.89 12.81 2.90
C GLY A 50 -11.09 12.52 4.39
N ASP A 51 -10.94 11.28 4.88
CA ASP A 51 -10.98 11.00 6.33
C ASP A 51 -10.10 9.78 6.67
N THR A 52 -8.80 9.91 6.45
CA THR A 52 -7.82 9.02 7.08
C THR A 52 -7.10 9.84 8.14
N PRO A 53 -7.20 9.48 9.43
CA PRO A 53 -6.60 10.27 10.50
C PRO A 53 -5.10 10.39 10.26
N THR A 54 -4.60 11.60 10.39
CA THR A 54 -3.18 11.92 10.31
C THR A 54 -2.40 11.16 11.39
N ARG A 55 -1.09 11.05 11.19
CA ARG A 55 -0.20 10.40 12.16
C ARG A 55 -0.22 11.11 13.53
N MET A 56 -0.42 12.43 13.57
CA MET A 56 -0.56 13.20 14.81
C MET A 56 -1.88 12.91 15.51
N GLU A 57 -2.98 12.81 14.78
CA GLU A 57 -4.29 12.37 15.31
C GLU A 57 -4.23 10.93 15.81
N THR A 58 -3.49 10.08 15.10
CA THR A 58 -3.21 8.70 15.53
C THR A 58 -2.41 8.66 16.84
N TYR A 59 -1.36 9.48 16.98
CA TYR A 59 -0.56 9.56 18.21
C TYR A 59 -1.31 10.18 19.38
N ALA A 60 -2.05 11.27 19.17
CA ALA A 60 -2.87 11.90 20.19
C ALA A 60 -3.94 10.92 20.70
N THR A 61 -4.57 10.17 19.78
CA THR A 61 -5.52 9.10 20.12
C THR A 61 -4.84 7.99 20.92
N THR A 62 -3.66 7.54 20.49
CA THR A 62 -2.90 6.49 21.19
C THR A 62 -2.46 6.95 22.59
N LEU A 63 -2.01 8.19 22.74
CA LEU A 63 -1.57 8.77 24.02
C LEU A 63 -2.75 8.95 24.98
N ALA A 64 -3.88 9.49 24.48
CA ALA A 64 -5.09 9.68 25.28
C ALA A 64 -5.67 8.34 25.77
N LEU A 65 -5.68 7.31 24.90
CA LEU A 65 -6.11 5.96 25.27
C LEU A 65 -5.21 5.35 26.36
N ASN A 66 -3.90 5.52 26.25
CA ASN A 66 -2.97 5.00 27.25
C ASN A 66 -3.01 5.77 28.58
N TYR A 67 -3.31 7.07 28.55
CA TYR A 67 -3.44 7.91 29.76
C TYR A 67 -4.75 7.66 30.51
N LEU A 68 -5.85 7.43 29.79
CA LEU A 68 -7.16 7.11 30.40
C LEU A 68 -7.26 5.65 30.88
N ALA A 69 -6.38 4.78 30.39
CA ALA A 69 -6.29 3.38 30.80
C ALA A 69 -5.33 3.14 31.98
N ALA A 70 -4.71 4.19 32.52
CA ALA A 70 -3.81 4.18 33.68
C ALA A 70 -4.47 4.86 34.89
#